data_AF-A0A9E3D9X1-F1
#
_entry.id   AF-A0A9E3D9X1-F1
#
_cell.length_a   1.000
_cell.length_b   1.000
_cell.length_c   1.000
_cell.angle_alpha   90.00
_cell.angle_beta   90.00
_cell.angle_gamma   90.00
#
_symmetry.space_group_name_H-M   'P 1'
#
loop_
_entity.id
_entity.type
_entity.pdbx_description
1 polymer ?
#
loop_
_entity_poly.entity_id
_entity_poly.type
_entity_poly.pdbx_seq_one_letter_code
_entity_poly.pdbx_strand_id
1 'polypeptide(L)'
;MAEPRLEPKTTKVRQLIEDFHLGRLVIPEFQRDVAWRRSKAPPLIDSLYRGFPIASLLVWQGSGNIRARRTEPRPERAAVVNWLIDGQQRVTALSRVKNGDQGIDVVFH
;
A
#
# COMPACT_ATOMS: atom_id res chain seq x y z
N MET A 1 8.21 -15.87 -22.24
CA MET A 1 7.83 -14.98 -21.12
C MET A 1 9.05 -14.90 -20.21
N ALA A 2 9.39 -13.73 -19.67
CA ALA A 2 10.52 -13.63 -18.73
C ALA A 2 10.22 -14.43 -17.46
N GLU A 3 11.23 -15.08 -16.89
CA GLU A 3 11.09 -15.76 -15.61
C GLU A 3 10.73 -14.76 -14.50
N PRO A 4 9.83 -15.12 -13.56
CA PRO A 4 9.53 -14.28 -12.41
C PRO A 4 10.79 -14.11 -11.55
N ARG A 5 11.15 -12.86 -11.24
CA ARG A 5 12.32 -12.51 -10.42
C ARG A 5 11.92 -11.57 -9.30
N LEU A 6 12.57 -11.74 -8.15
CA LEU A 6 12.45 -10.80 -7.04
C LEU A 6 13.40 -9.62 -7.29
N GLU A 7 12.85 -8.42 -7.41
CA GLU A 7 13.63 -7.20 -7.63
C GLU A 7 13.43 -6.22 -6.46
N PRO A 8 14.50 -5.87 -5.70
CA PRO A 8 14.40 -4.87 -4.67
C PRO A 8 14.25 -3.47 -5.29
N LYS A 9 13.24 -2.72 -4.86
CA LYS A 9 12.97 -1.36 -5.35
C LYS A 9 12.68 -0.41 -4.20
N THR A 10 13.41 0.70 -4.15
CA THR A 10 13.11 1.81 -3.24
C THR A 10 12.11 2.75 -3.91
N THR A 11 11.01 3.06 -3.21
CA THR A 11 9.96 3.96 -3.70
C THR A 11 9.67 5.00 -2.63
N LYS A 12 9.46 6.26 -3.04
CA LYS A 12 9.04 7.33 -2.12
C LYS A 12 7.66 7.02 -1.56
N VAL A 13 7.44 7.24 -0.26
CA VAL A 13 6.12 7.02 0.39
C VAL A 13 5.00 7.77 -0.33
N ARG A 14 5.25 9.02 -0.76
CA ARG A 14 4.28 9.80 -1.54
C ARG A 14 3.86 9.08 -2.82
N GLN A 15 4.83 8.58 -3.59
CA GLN A 15 4.57 7.87 -4.85
C GLN A 15 3.76 6.60 -4.61
N LEU A 16 4.09 5.84 -3.55
CA LEU A 16 3.37 4.64 -3.16
C LEU A 16 1.88 4.94 -2.90
N ILE A 17 1.58 6.03 -2.18
CA ILE A 17 0.20 6.42 -1.87
C ILE A 17 -0.52 6.92 -3.12
N GLU A 18 0.15 7.71 -3.97
CA GLU A 18 -0.39 8.16 -5.27
C GLU A 18 -0.73 6.96 -6.18
N ASP A 19 0.18 5.99 -6.29
CA ASP A 19 -0.05 4.77 -7.08
C ASP A 19 -1.22 3.94 -6.54
N PHE A 20 -1.36 3.89 -5.21
CA PHE A 20 -2.52 3.27 -4.57
C PHE A 20 -3.80 4.01 -4.99
N HIS A 21 -3.91 5.31 -4.78
CA HIS A 21 -5.13 6.08 -5.12
C HIS A 21 -5.48 6.06 -6.61
N LEU A 22 -4.49 6.08 -7.50
CA LEU A 22 -4.69 6.03 -8.94
C LEU A 22 -5.02 4.64 -9.47
N GLY A 23 -5.04 3.60 -8.63
CA GLY A 23 -5.32 2.23 -9.08
C GLY A 23 -4.16 1.57 -9.81
N ARG A 24 -2.94 2.13 -9.69
CA ARG A 24 -1.69 1.53 -10.21
C ARG A 24 -1.12 0.49 -9.25
N LEU A 25 -1.43 0.60 -7.96
CA LEU A 25 -1.18 -0.40 -6.93
C LEU A 25 -2.52 -0.86 -6.34
N VAL A 26 -2.82 -2.16 -6.45
CA VAL A 26 -4.15 -2.70 -6.18
C VAL A 26 -4.06 -3.87 -5.22
N ILE A 27 -5.03 -3.95 -4.31
CA ILE A 27 -5.18 -5.08 -3.38
C ILE A 27 -6.00 -6.19 -4.07
N PRO A 28 -5.45 -7.41 -4.21
CA PRO A 28 -6.21 -8.54 -4.73
C PRO A 28 -7.43 -8.90 -3.86
N GLU A 29 -8.51 -9.37 -4.48
CA GLU A 29 -9.76 -9.74 -3.79
C GLU A 29 -9.58 -10.82 -2.70
N PHE A 30 -8.62 -11.74 -2.87
CA PHE A 30 -8.36 -12.83 -1.92
C PHE A 30 -7.68 -12.37 -0.61
N GLN A 31 -7.19 -11.13 -0.53
CA GLN A 31 -6.61 -10.62 0.70
C GLN A 31 -7.70 -10.39 1.75
N ARG A 32 -7.39 -10.66 3.02
CA ARG A 32 -8.31 -10.37 4.14
C ARG A 32 -8.57 -8.88 4.33
N ASP A 33 -9.59 -8.55 5.12
CA ASP A 33 -9.92 -7.16 5.41
C ASP A 33 -8.84 -6.41 6.20
N VAL A 34 -8.89 -5.08 6.11
CA VAL A 34 -8.02 -4.20 6.91
C VAL A 34 -8.42 -4.32 8.38
N ALA A 35 -7.51 -4.83 9.20
CA ALA A 35 -7.74 -5.08 10.63
C ALA A 35 -7.04 -4.03 11.51
N TRP A 36 -6.14 -3.21 10.94
CA TRP A 36 -5.49 -2.14 11.70
C TRP A 36 -6.48 -1.05 12.09
N ARG A 37 -6.59 -0.86 13.41
CA ARG A 37 -7.25 0.29 14.03
C ARG A 37 -6.45 1.57 13.76
N ARG A 38 -7.11 2.73 13.86
CA ARG A 38 -6.51 4.06 13.68
C ARG A 38 -5.24 4.28 14.52
N SER A 39 -5.22 3.73 15.73
CA SER A 39 -4.07 3.78 16.65
C SER A 39 -2.78 3.10 16.14
N LYS A 40 -2.84 2.30 15.06
CA LYS A 40 -1.64 1.71 14.44
C LYS A 40 -0.94 2.64 13.45
N ALA A 41 -1.61 3.70 12.98
CA ALA A 41 -1.00 4.63 12.05
C ALA A 41 0.11 5.49 12.70
N PRO A 42 -0.06 6.11 13.88
CA PRO A 42 0.99 6.96 14.45
C PRO A 42 2.33 6.25 14.67
N PRO A 43 2.40 5.02 15.24
CA PRO A 43 3.67 4.30 15.39
C PRO A 43 4.36 3.97 14.05
N LEU A 44 3.59 3.72 12.98
CA LEU A 44 4.14 3.51 11.65
C LEU A 44 4.78 4.80 11.10
N ILE A 45 4.10 5.94 11.27
CA ILE A 45 4.61 7.24 10.82
C ILE A 45 5.85 7.65 11.62
N ASP A 46 5.83 7.48 12.94
CA ASP A 46 6.98 7.75 13.81
C ASP A 46 8.20 6.92 13.41
N SER A 47 8.01 5.61 13.15
CA SER A 47 9.09 4.73 12.68
C SER A 47 9.67 5.20 11.34
N LEU A 48 8.81 5.57 10.38
CA LEU A 48 9.24 6.11 9.09
C LEU A 48 10.02 7.43 9.24
N TYR A 49 9.56 8.31 10.12
CA TYR A 49 10.17 9.62 10.36
C TYR A 49 11.54 9.48 11.04
N ARG A 50 11.66 8.57 12.01
CA ARG A 50 12.93 8.29 12.73
C ARG A 50 13.89 7.41 11.94
N GLY A 51 13.52 6.93 10.75
CA GLY A 51 14.34 6.04 9.94
C GLY A 51 14.49 4.64 10.54
N PHE A 52 13.57 4.22 11.42
CA PHE A 52 13.57 2.86 11.96
C PHE A 52 13.20 1.83 10.88
N PRO A 53 13.81 0.63 10.94
CA PRO A 53 13.54 -0.40 9.95
C PRO A 53 12.07 -0.83 10.00
N ILE A 54 11.45 -0.87 8.83
CA ILE A 54 10.14 -1.47 8.62
C ILE A 54 10.27 -2.59 7.60
N ALA A 55 9.37 -3.57 7.64
CA ALA A 55 9.36 -4.65 6.65
C ALA A 55 9.22 -4.10 5.21
N SER A 56 9.70 -4.82 4.20
CA SER A 56 9.45 -4.47 2.80
C SER A 56 7.98 -4.67 2.44
N LEU A 57 7.53 -4.10 1.32
CA LEU A 57 6.27 -4.45 0.67
C LEU A 57 6.56 -5.50 -0.40
N LEU A 58 5.66 -6.48 -0.56
CA LEU A 58 5.73 -7.45 -1.66
C LEU A 58 4.71 -7.06 -2.72
N VAL A 59 5.19 -6.83 -3.93
CA VAL A 59 4.39 -6.40 -5.08
C VAL A 59 4.63 -7.32 -6.25
N TRP A 60 3.56 -7.80 -6.87
CA TRP A 60 3.62 -8.57 -8.10
C TRP A 60 3.18 -7.70 -9.29
N GLN A 61 4.06 -7.53 -10.26
CA GLN A 61 3.76 -6.82 -11.51
C GLN A 61 3.25 -7.84 -12.53
N GLY A 62 2.01 -7.70 -12.99
CA GLY A 62 1.44 -8.65 -13.93
C GLY A 62 0.14 -8.22 -14.57
N SER A 63 -0.08 -8.65 -15.81
CA SER A 63 -1.28 -8.40 -16.62
C SER A 63 -2.40 -9.43 -16.42
N GLY A 64 -2.36 -10.21 -15.33
CA GLY A 64 -3.32 -11.26 -15.06
C GLY A 64 -4.74 -10.73 -14.80
N ASN A 65 -5.75 -11.53 -15.17
CA ASN A 65 -7.16 -11.31 -14.84
C ASN A 65 -7.45 -11.56 -13.34
N ILE A 66 -6.67 -10.94 -12.45
CA ILE A 66 -6.92 -10.98 -11.02
C ILE A 66 -8.02 -9.98 -10.71
N ARG A 67 -9.00 -10.42 -9.92
CA ARG A 67 -10.02 -9.50 -9.44
C ARG A 67 -9.43 -8.61 -8.37
N ALA A 68 -9.51 -7.30 -8.62
CA ALA A 68 -9.32 -6.32 -7.57
C ALA A 68 -10.46 -6.42 -6.56
N ARG A 69 -10.17 -6.06 -5.31
CA ARG A 69 -11.21 -5.88 -4.31
C ARG A 69 -12.25 -4.87 -4.80
N ARG A 70 -13.52 -5.07 -4.45
CA ARG A 70 -14.64 -4.18 -4.86
C ARG A 70 -14.55 -2.77 -4.26
N THR A 71 -13.76 -2.59 -3.21
CA THR A 71 -13.51 -1.31 -2.53
C THR A 71 -12.33 -0.57 -3.17
N GLU A 72 -12.26 0.74 -2.96
CA GLU A 72 -11.13 1.59 -3.41
C GLU A 72 -9.76 1.03 -2.97
N PRO A 73 -8.71 1.14 -3.81
CA PRO A 73 -8.70 1.72 -5.16
C PRO A 73 -9.07 0.70 -6.25
N ARG A 74 -9.78 1.16 -7.28
CA ARG A 74 -10.11 0.35 -8.46
C ARG A 74 -8.94 0.32 -9.45
N PRO A 75 -8.68 -0.79 -10.16
CA PRO A 75 -7.61 -0.87 -11.13
C PRO A 75 -7.82 0.10 -12.29
N GLU A 76 -6.75 0.78 -12.69
CA GLU A 76 -6.74 1.66 -13.86
C GLU A 76 -6.93 0.81 -15.15
N ARG A 77 -7.92 1.17 -16.00
CA ARG A 77 -8.46 0.32 -17.07
C ARG A 77 -7.52 -0.03 -18.24
N ALA A 78 -6.24 0.32 -18.20
CA ALA A 78 -5.32 0.09 -19.31
C ALA A 78 -3.84 -0.16 -18.93
N ALA A 79 -3.52 -0.33 -17.63
CA ALA A 79 -2.14 -0.40 -17.17
C ALA A 79 -1.72 -1.80 -16.71
N VAL A 80 -0.41 -2.07 -16.78
CA VAL A 80 0.21 -3.14 -15.98
C VAL A 80 -0.13 -2.85 -14.52
N VAL A 81 -0.85 -3.77 -13.88
CA VAL A 81 -1.28 -3.60 -12.49
C VAL A 81 -0.20 -4.11 -11.56
N ASN A 82 0.14 -3.31 -10.55
CA ASN A 82 0.94 -3.76 -9.43
C ASN A 82 0.01 -4.34 -8.36
N TRP A 83 0.11 -5.63 -8.09
CA TRP A 83 -0.69 -6.31 -7.08
C TRP A 83 0.04 -6.30 -5.74
N LEU A 84 -0.57 -5.69 -4.72
CA LEU A 84 -0.04 -5.66 -3.37
C LEU A 84 -0.26 -7.02 -2.70
N ILE A 85 0.79 -7.83 -2.59
CA ILE A 85 0.75 -9.18 -2.03
C ILE A 85 0.97 -9.16 -0.51
N ASP A 86 1.86 -8.29 -0.02
CA ASP A 86 2.05 -8.02 1.41
C ASP A 86 2.05 -6.53 1.72
N GLY A 87 1.61 -6.18 2.93
CA GLY A 87 1.72 -4.82 3.46
C GLY A 87 0.47 -3.96 3.29
N GLN A 88 -0.67 -4.57 2.93
CA GLN A 88 -1.99 -3.91 2.85
C GLN A 88 -2.30 -3.00 4.04
N GLN A 89 -2.06 -3.47 5.26
CA GLN A 89 -2.38 -2.70 6.48
C GLN A 89 -1.56 -1.39 6.55
N ARG A 90 -0.29 -1.45 6.12
CA ARG A 90 0.64 -0.31 6.12
C ARG A 90 0.29 0.68 5.01
N VAL A 91 0.08 0.21 3.78
CA VAL A 91 -0.34 1.06 2.66
C VAL A 91 -1.68 1.75 2.97
N THR A 92 -2.64 1.01 3.54
CA THR A 92 -3.93 1.60 3.94
C THR A 92 -3.75 2.65 5.04
N ALA A 93 -2.94 2.37 6.08
CA ALA A 93 -2.69 3.34 7.14
C ALA A 93 -2.04 4.63 6.62
N LEU A 94 -1.04 4.50 5.73
CA LEU A 94 -0.38 5.63 5.08
C LEU A 94 -1.36 6.47 4.23
N SER A 95 -2.21 5.79 3.46
CA SER A 95 -3.28 6.42 2.67
C SER A 95 -4.25 7.22 3.55
N ARG A 96 -4.73 6.64 4.66
CA ARG A 96 -5.63 7.31 5.62
C ARG A 96 -5.00 8.55 6.27
N VAL A 97 -3.73 8.45 6.69
CA VAL A 97 -2.97 9.59 7.23
C VAL A 97 -2.89 10.70 6.19
N LYS A 98 -2.54 10.36 4.95
CA LYS A 98 -2.40 11.35 3.86
C LYS A 98 -3.72 12.07 3.54
N ASN A 99 -4.85 11.40 3.69
CA ASN A 99 -6.18 11.94 3.46
C ASN A 99 -6.76 12.73 4.65
N GLY A 100 -6.06 12.74 5.80
CA GLY A 100 -6.54 13.44 7.00
C GLY A 100 -7.74 12.76 7.66
N ASP A 101 -7.81 11.43 7.60
CA ASP A 101 -8.87 10.67 8.28
C ASP A 101 -8.93 11.04 9.78
N GLN A 102 -10.13 11.41 10.24
CA GLN A 102 -10.38 11.83 11.62
C GLN A 102 -9.85 10.82 12.66
N GLY A 103 -9.38 11.27 13.82
CA GLY A 103 -8.94 10.38 14.91
C GLY A 103 -7.66 9.59 14.60
N ILE A 104 -6.82 10.10 13.69
CA ILE A 104 -5.42 9.68 13.53
C ILE A 104 -4.55 10.88 13.90
N ASP A 105 -4.18 10.96 15.18
CA ASP A 105 -3.29 12.01 15.67
C ASP A 105 -1.84 11.52 15.62
N VAL A 106 -1.06 12.10 14.72
CA VAL A 106 0.38 11.85 14.65
C VAL A 106 1.08 13.03 15.28
N VAL A 107 1.68 12.81 16.45
CA VAL A 107 2.46 13.81 17.18
C VAL A 107 3.93 13.46 17.03
N PHE A 108 4.71 14.39 16.46
CA PHE A 108 6.16 14.28 16.43
C PHE A 108 6.72 14.94 17.70
N HIS A 109 7.52 14.19 18.46
CA HIS A 109 8.28 14.67 19.60
C HIS A 109 9.74 14.83 19.22
#